data_AF-A0A3M5WGB5-F1
#
_entry.id   AF-A0A3M5WGB5-F1
#
_cell.length_a   1.000
_cell.length_b   1.000
_cell.length_c   1.000
_cell.angle_alpha   90.00
_cell.angle_beta   90.00
_cell.angle_gamma   90.00
#
_symmetry.space_group_name_H-M   'P 1'
#
loop_
_entity.id
_entity.type
_entity.pdbx_description
1 polymer ?
#
loop_
_entity_poly.entity_id
_entity_poly.type
_entity_poly.pdbx_seq_one_letter_code
_entity_poly.pdbx_strand_id
1 'polypeptide(L)'
;MSATRQHEESGMAFDWHSDLITRDTPVNDNYRNTQNVRRFMTLQCGASFRFDRPFMAWIKNGEPKNMGQVADQWLRLHAATSASN
;
A
#
# COMPACT_ATOMS: atom_id res chain seq x y z
N MET A 1 -35.58 26.13 -6.10
CA MET A 1 -35.41 25.09 -7.13
C MET A 1 -33.96 24.67 -7.13
N SER A 2 -33.76 23.40 -6.84
CA SER A 2 -32.50 22.70 -6.56
C SER A 2 -31.54 22.71 -7.74
N ALA A 3 -30.24 22.69 -7.44
CA ALA A 3 -29.36 21.56 -7.78
C ALA A 3 -27.95 21.84 -7.26
N THR A 4 -27.69 21.44 -6.01
CA THR A 4 -26.36 20.97 -5.59
C THR A 4 -25.93 19.93 -6.60
N ARG A 5 -25.00 20.28 -7.50
CA ARG A 5 -24.44 19.27 -8.41
C ARG A 5 -23.65 18.29 -7.57
N GLN A 6 -24.14 17.08 -7.62
CA GLN A 6 -23.66 15.90 -6.92
C GLN A 6 -22.17 15.71 -7.24
N HIS A 7 -21.42 15.35 -6.20
CA HIS A 7 -20.17 14.63 -6.34
C HIS A 7 -20.43 13.45 -7.28
N GLU A 8 -19.78 13.47 -8.44
CA GLU A 8 -19.78 12.36 -9.38
C GLU A 8 -18.96 11.25 -8.74
N GLU A 9 -19.64 10.20 -8.25
CA GLU A 9 -19.04 8.99 -7.74
C GLU A 9 -18.29 8.29 -8.88
N SER A 10 -17.01 8.58 -9.02
CA SER A 10 -16.05 7.80 -9.83
C SER A 10 -15.84 6.41 -9.21
N GLY A 11 -16.90 5.61 -9.07
CA GLY A 11 -16.81 4.17 -8.83
C GLY A 11 -16.26 3.52 -10.10
N MET A 12 -15.25 2.65 -10.05
CA MET A 12 -15.34 1.33 -9.42
C MET A 12 -13.97 0.79 -8.95
N ALA A 13 -12.90 1.59 -8.97
CA ALA A 13 -11.55 1.16 -8.58
C ALA A 13 -10.98 2.09 -7.51
N PHE A 14 -10.32 1.50 -6.51
CA PHE A 14 -9.59 2.25 -5.48
C PHE A 14 -8.52 3.14 -6.13
N ASP A 15 -8.59 4.45 -5.90
CA ASP A 15 -7.59 5.39 -6.40
C ASP A 15 -6.37 5.40 -5.48
N TRP A 16 -5.36 4.64 -5.88
CA TRP A 16 -4.08 4.56 -5.19
C TRP A 16 -3.35 5.92 -5.04
N HIS A 17 -3.75 7.00 -5.73
CA HIS A 17 -3.13 8.31 -5.58
C HIS A 17 -3.75 9.17 -4.47
N SER A 18 -5.04 9.02 -4.20
CA SER A 18 -5.78 9.92 -3.29
C SER A 18 -6.60 9.21 -2.21
N ASP A 19 -7.07 7.99 -2.45
CA ASP A 19 -7.93 7.30 -1.49
C ASP A 19 -7.17 6.97 -0.21
N LEU A 20 -7.89 6.95 0.91
CA LEU A 20 -7.30 6.64 2.20
C LEU A 20 -6.83 5.18 2.22
N ILE A 21 -5.51 5.01 2.41
CA ILE A 21 -4.92 3.69 2.62
C ILE A 21 -4.92 3.38 4.12
N THR A 22 -5.57 2.28 4.48
CA THR A 22 -5.57 1.71 5.83
C THR A 22 -4.89 0.34 5.81
N ARG A 23 -4.67 -0.26 6.98
CA ARG A 23 -4.12 -1.63 7.05
C ARG A 23 -5.05 -2.66 6.40
N ASP A 24 -6.36 -2.39 6.36
CA ASP A 24 -7.36 -3.30 5.80
C ASP A 24 -7.58 -3.10 4.30
N THR A 25 -6.99 -2.06 3.68
CA THR A 25 -7.09 -1.81 2.24
C THR A 25 -6.60 -3.03 1.45
N PRO A 26 -7.46 -3.69 0.66
CA PRO A 26 -7.07 -4.83 -0.16
C PRO A 26 -6.09 -4.42 -1.27
N VAL A 27 -5.04 -5.21 -1.45
CA VAL A 27 -4.13 -5.10 -2.60
C VAL A 27 -4.76 -5.90 -3.74
N ASN A 28 -5.18 -5.20 -4.79
CA ASN A 28 -5.76 -5.78 -5.99
C ASN A 28 -4.80 -5.68 -7.18
N ASP A 29 -5.22 -6.21 -8.34
CA ASP A 29 -4.43 -6.20 -9.58
C ASP A 29 -4.06 -4.78 -10.07
N ASN A 30 -4.80 -3.78 -9.61
CA ASN A 30 -4.57 -2.37 -9.93
C ASN A 30 -3.62 -1.67 -8.95
N TYR A 31 -2.98 -2.40 -8.04
CA TYR A 31 -1.98 -1.84 -7.11
C TYR A 31 -0.89 -1.03 -7.84
N ARG A 32 -0.52 0.10 -7.25
CA ARG A 32 0.52 1.02 -7.75
C ARG A 32 1.38 1.51 -6.59
N ASN A 33 2.68 1.58 -6.78
CA ASN A 33 3.61 2.19 -5.82
C ASN A 33 3.57 3.73 -5.91
N THR A 34 2.41 4.33 -5.67
CA THR A 34 2.23 5.79 -5.72
C THR A 34 2.91 6.48 -4.54
N GLN A 35 2.93 7.82 -4.56
CA GLN A 35 3.38 8.62 -3.43
C GLN A 35 2.52 8.43 -2.18
N ASN A 36 1.22 8.16 -2.33
CA ASN A 36 0.30 7.87 -1.23
C ASN A 36 0.65 6.52 -0.56
N VAL A 37 0.89 5.47 -1.35
CA VAL A 37 1.37 4.18 -0.84
C VAL A 37 2.70 4.34 -0.13
N ARG A 38 3.65 5.09 -0.72
CA ARG A 38 4.93 5.37 -0.05
C ARG A 38 4.72 6.07 1.29
N ARG A 39 3.83 7.06 1.37
CA ARG A 39 3.54 7.77 2.62
C ARG A 39 2.98 6.81 3.68
N PHE A 40 2.00 5.99 3.31
CA PHE A 40 1.45 4.97 4.21
C PHE A 40 2.55 4.02 4.71
N MET A 41 3.37 3.48 3.80
CA MET A 41 4.44 2.56 4.15
C MET A 41 5.50 3.20 5.04
N THR A 42 5.92 4.44 4.78
CA THR A 42 6.84 5.17 5.66
C THR A 42 6.26 5.41 7.05
N LEU A 43 4.94 5.66 7.17
CA LEU A 43 4.29 5.78 8.48
C LEU A 43 4.26 4.46 9.25
N GLN A 44 4.07 3.32 8.57
CA GLN A 44 4.00 2.00 9.21
C GLN A 44 5.39 1.40 9.49
N CYS A 45 6.36 1.64 8.61
CA CYS A 45 7.65 0.96 8.59
C CYS A 45 8.84 1.87 8.94
N GLY A 46 8.61 3.18 9.08
CA GLY A 46 9.63 4.18 9.40
C GLY A 46 10.34 4.76 8.17
N ALA A 47 11.24 5.71 8.44
CA ALA A 47 11.95 6.50 7.42
C ALA A 47 12.86 5.66 6.51
N SER A 48 13.32 4.50 6.98
CA SER A 48 14.16 3.58 6.20
C SER A 48 13.41 2.80 5.12
N PHE A 49 12.08 2.97 5.03
CA PHE A 49 11.26 2.28 4.06
C PHE A 49 11.73 2.49 2.61
N ARG A 50 11.90 1.38 1.89
CA ARG A 50 12.19 1.37 0.45
C ARG A 50 11.50 0.21 -0.25
N PHE A 51 11.10 0.43 -1.50
CA PHE A 51 10.71 -0.65 -2.40
C PHE A 51 11.97 -1.33 -2.92
N ASP A 52 12.25 -2.55 -2.45
CA ASP A 52 13.32 -3.39 -2.96
C ASP A 52 12.80 -4.60 -3.75
N ARG A 53 13.72 -5.31 -4.41
CA ARG A 53 13.36 -6.41 -5.32
C ARG A 53 12.69 -7.59 -4.61
N PRO A 54 13.22 -8.13 -3.49
CA PRO A 54 12.55 -9.22 -2.77
C PRO A 54 11.13 -8.84 -2.32
N PHE A 55 10.96 -7.63 -1.81
CA PHE A 55 9.66 -7.14 -1.37
C PHE A 55 8.67 -7.00 -2.53
N MET A 56 9.09 -6.41 -3.65
CA MET A 56 8.24 -6.25 -4.83
C MET A 56 7.86 -7.59 -5.48
N ALA A 57 8.76 -8.58 -5.45
CA ALA A 57 8.46 -9.92 -5.93
C ALA A 57 7.38 -10.59 -5.07
N TRP A 58 7.45 -10.43 -3.74
CA TRP A 58 6.44 -10.96 -2.83
C TRP A 58 5.07 -10.29 -3.01
N ILE A 59 5.01 -8.97 -3.19
CA ILE A 59 3.75 -8.25 -3.44
C ILE A 59 3.06 -8.85 -4.67
N LYS A 60 3.82 -9.10 -5.75
CA LYS A 60 3.33 -9.55 -7.06
C LYS A 60 3.13 -11.07 -7.20
N ASN A 61 3.23 -11.85 -6.13
CA ASN A 61 3.14 -13.33 -6.22
C ASN A 61 1.72 -13.88 -6.48
N GLY A 62 0.71 -13.02 -6.68
CA GLY A 62 -0.67 -13.40 -6.95
C GLY A 62 -1.52 -13.73 -5.72
N GLU A 63 -0.91 -13.88 -4.53
CA GLU A 63 -1.66 -14.15 -3.30
C GLU A 63 -2.46 -12.92 -2.84
N PRO A 64 -3.72 -13.08 -2.38
CA PRO A 64 -4.49 -12.00 -1.79
C PRO A 64 -3.80 -11.40 -0.58
N LYS A 65 -3.71 -10.06 -0.54
CA LYS A 65 -3.06 -9.33 0.57
C LYS A 65 -3.83 -8.05 0.90
N ASN A 66 -3.60 -7.52 2.09
CA ASN A 66 -3.94 -6.15 2.45
C ASN A 66 -2.68 -5.32 2.73
N MET A 67 -2.84 -4.00 2.81
CA MET A 67 -1.73 -3.08 3.03
C MET A 67 -1.06 -3.25 4.41
N GLY A 68 -1.77 -3.81 5.40
CA GLY A 68 -1.19 -4.21 6.68
C GLY A 68 -0.18 -5.35 6.53
N GLN A 69 -0.53 -6.40 5.79
CA GLN A 69 0.38 -7.52 5.48
C GLN A 69 1.58 -7.06 4.64
N VAL A 70 1.38 -6.07 3.76
CA VAL A 70 2.47 -5.43 3.00
C VAL A 70 3.46 -4.72 3.94
N ALA A 71 2.96 -3.95 4.91
CA ALA A 71 3.81 -3.34 5.94
C ALA A 71 4.57 -4.39 6.78
N ASP A 72 3.86 -5.41 7.24
CA ASP A 72 4.43 -6.47 8.07
C ASP A 72 5.48 -7.29 7.31
N GLN A 73 5.28 -7.53 6.01
CA GLN A 73 6.27 -8.22 5.20
C GLN A 73 7.55 -7.41 5.05
N TRP A 74 7.45 -6.10 4.82
CA TRP A 74 8.64 -5.26 4.74
C TRP A 74 9.43 -5.33 6.05
N LEU A 75 8.74 -5.18 7.19
CA LEU A 75 9.37 -5.31 8.51
C LEU A 75 10.03 -6.68 8.70
N ARG A 76 9.40 -7.78 8.28
CA ARG A 76 9.99 -9.13 8.38
C ARG A 76 11.28 -9.27 7.55
N LEU A 77 11.29 -8.79 6.31
CA LEU A 77 12.46 -8.87 5.43
C LEU A 77 13.66 -8.05 5.98
N HIS A 78 13.39 -6.91 6.60
CA HIS A 78 14.42 -5.98 7.08
C HIS A 78 14.81 -6.19 8.56
N ALA A 79 13.93 -6.76 9.38
CA ALA A 79 14.28 -7.25 10.71
C ALA A 79 15.26 -8.43 10.63
N ALA A 80 15.04 -9.36 9.70
CA ALA A 80 15.97 -10.47 9.45
C ALA A 80 17.36 -9.99 8.96
N THR A 81 17.41 -8.86 8.25
CA THR A 81 18.68 -8.25 7.81
C THR A 81 19.42 -7.56 8.97
N SER A 82 18.70 -7.10 10.00
CA SER A 82 19.28 -6.45 11.19
C SER A 82 19.80 -7.44 12.24
N ALA A 83 19.38 -8.71 12.18
CA ALA A 83 19.77 -9.77 13.12
C ALA A 83 20.96 -10.62 12.66
N SER A 84 21.66 -10.22 11.59
CA SER A 84 22.94 -10.80 11.19
C SER A 84 24.06 -9.78 11.45
N ASN A 85 24.48 -9.68 12.70
CA ASN A 85 25.78 -9.12 13.09
C ASN A 85 26.25 -9.75 14.41
#